data_AF-A0A7V9FEV1-F1
#
_entry.id   AF-A0A7V9FEV1-F1
#
_cell.length_a   1.000
_cell.length_b   1.000
_cell.length_c   1.000
_cell.angle_alpha   90.00
_cell.angle_beta   90.00
_cell.angle_gamma   90.00
#
_symmetry.space_group_name_H-M   'P 1'
#
loop_
_entity.id
_entity.type
_entity.pdbx_description
1 polymer ?
#
loop_
_entity_poly.entity_id
_entity_poly.type
_entity_poly.pdbx_seq_one_letter_code
_entity_poly.pdbx_strand_id
1 'polypeptide(L)'
;MTNPSPATAEKKALLQAFDTVLKTQADEREAELRAEQARRRERARSRPIMWMCASVMLFVAAYLWVEQPEWVFPAQAPAESMAVKEASLRIGMANAAQHVEHYRQRNGRLPATLAQAGAQSGEIGYEALGAEGWKLVGSNGPARLTLTSAEPLAKFLGNSFEIISRRGS
;
A
#
# COMPACT_ATOMS: atom_id res chain seq x y z
N MET A 1 52.96 -80.95 -21.16
CA MET A 1 52.49 -79.64 -20.65
C MET A 1 51.96 -78.85 -21.83
N THR A 2 50.66 -78.92 -22.10
CA THR A 2 50.00 -78.25 -23.23
C THR A 2 49.45 -76.91 -22.75
N ASN A 3 50.00 -75.81 -23.27
CA ASN A 3 49.52 -74.46 -22.98
C ASN A 3 48.10 -74.27 -23.56
N PRO A 4 47.13 -73.72 -22.81
CA PRO A 4 45.82 -73.40 -23.35
C PRO A 4 45.92 -72.29 -24.41
N SER A 5 45.22 -72.47 -25.52
CA SER A 5 45.22 -71.54 -26.65
C SER A 5 44.61 -70.18 -26.26
N PRO A 6 45.27 -69.05 -26.58
CA PRO A 6 44.89 -67.69 -26.13
C PRO A 6 43.45 -67.30 -26.51
N ALA A 7 42.91 -67.85 -27.59
CA ALA A 7 41.56 -67.59 -28.07
C ALA A 7 40.44 -68.05 -27.10
N THR A 8 40.72 -68.98 -26.18
CA THR A 8 39.71 -69.46 -25.21
C THR A 8 39.64 -68.61 -23.95
N ALA A 9 40.74 -67.94 -23.57
CA ALA A 9 40.77 -67.02 -22.43
C ALA A 9 40.06 -65.71 -22.77
N GLU A 10 40.27 -65.19 -23.98
CA GLU A 10 39.67 -63.94 -24.47
C GLU A 10 38.13 -64.04 -24.57
N LYS A 11 37.60 -65.16 -25.08
CA LYS A 11 36.15 -65.40 -25.12
C LYS A 11 35.51 -65.44 -23.73
N LYS A 12 36.19 -66.04 -22.76
CA LYS A 12 35.72 -66.06 -21.37
C LYS A 12 35.71 -64.65 -20.76
N ALA A 13 36.74 -63.85 -21.04
CA ALA A 13 36.80 -62.46 -20.59
C ALA A 13 35.68 -61.61 -21.20
N LEU A 14 35.39 -61.76 -22.50
CA LEU A 14 34.27 -61.05 -23.16
C LEU A 14 32.91 -61.44 -22.58
N LEU A 15 32.68 -62.73 -22.32
CA LEU A 15 31.42 -63.18 -21.70
C LEU A 15 31.27 -62.66 -20.26
N GLN A 16 32.35 -62.63 -19.49
CA GLN A 16 32.35 -62.06 -18.14
C GLN A 16 32.09 -60.54 -18.17
N ALA A 17 32.70 -59.82 -19.10
CA ALA A 17 32.45 -58.39 -19.28
C ALA A 17 30.99 -58.13 -19.66
N PHE A 18 30.41 -58.94 -20.56
CA PHE A 18 29.02 -58.81 -20.97
C PHE A 18 28.03 -59.10 -19.82
N ASP A 19 28.26 -60.18 -19.06
CA ASP A 19 27.45 -60.51 -17.88
C ASP A 19 27.55 -59.42 -16.80
N THR A 20 28.74 -58.82 -16.64
CA THR A 20 28.95 -57.69 -15.73
C THR A 20 28.14 -56.48 -16.16
N VAL A 21 28.20 -56.10 -17.45
CA VAL A 21 27.44 -54.94 -17.97
C VAL A 21 25.93 -55.16 -17.85
N LEU A 22 25.44 -56.37 -18.13
CA LEU A 22 24.01 -56.69 -17.97
C LEU A 22 23.56 -56.59 -16.52
N LYS A 23 24.38 -57.08 -15.57
CA LYS A 23 24.10 -56.95 -14.14
C LYS A 23 24.13 -55.50 -13.69
N THR A 24 25.13 -54.73 -14.10
CA THR A 24 25.23 -53.30 -13.76
C THR A 24 24.02 -52.52 -14.31
N GLN A 25 23.60 -52.77 -15.55
CA GLN A 25 22.41 -52.11 -16.11
C GLN A 25 21.11 -52.52 -15.42
N ALA A 26 20.99 -53.78 -14.98
CA ALA A 26 19.83 -54.25 -14.23
C ALA A 26 19.77 -53.56 -12.85
N ASP A 27 20.90 -53.50 -12.15
CA ASP A 27 21.01 -52.87 -10.83
C ASP A 27 20.76 -51.35 -10.89
N GLU A 28 21.28 -50.67 -11.93
CA GLU A 28 21.02 -49.24 -12.16
C GLU A 28 19.54 -48.95 -12.41
N ARG A 29 18.86 -49.75 -13.25
CA ARG A 29 17.42 -49.59 -13.49
C ARG A 29 16.60 -49.82 -12.23
N GLU A 30 16.94 -50.82 -11.43
CA GLU A 30 16.26 -51.05 -10.16
C GLU A 30 16.50 -49.93 -9.14
N ALA A 31 17.72 -49.39 -9.10
CA ALA A 31 18.07 -48.25 -8.25
C ALA A 31 17.30 -46.99 -8.67
N GLU A 32 17.18 -46.71 -9.97
CA GLU A 32 16.41 -45.60 -10.51
C GLU A 32 14.91 -45.74 -10.18
N LEU A 33 14.33 -46.92 -10.38
CA LEU A 33 12.92 -47.17 -10.04
C LEU A 33 12.66 -47.00 -8.54
N ARG A 34 13.59 -47.47 -7.68
CA ARG A 34 13.49 -47.28 -6.23
C ARG A 34 13.60 -45.80 -5.84
N ALA A 35 14.50 -45.04 -6.48
CA ALA A 35 14.65 -43.61 -6.26
C ALA A 35 13.42 -42.81 -6.71
N GLU A 36 12.81 -43.16 -7.85
CA GLU A 36 11.57 -42.55 -8.32
C GLU A 36 10.40 -42.85 -7.40
N GLN A 37 10.26 -44.09 -6.92
CA GLN A 37 9.23 -44.47 -5.97
C GLN A 37 9.40 -43.74 -4.64
N ALA A 38 10.62 -43.57 -4.14
CA ALA A 38 10.91 -42.78 -2.94
C ALA A 38 10.47 -41.32 -3.12
N ARG A 39 10.85 -40.67 -4.23
CA ARG A 39 10.43 -39.30 -4.56
C ARG A 39 8.91 -39.16 -4.71
N ARG A 40 8.23 -40.15 -5.31
CA ARG A 40 6.76 -40.16 -5.42
C ARG A 40 6.10 -40.29 -4.04
N ARG A 41 6.63 -41.11 -3.14
CA ARG A 41 6.13 -41.24 -1.76
C ARG A 41 6.31 -39.96 -0.96
N GLU A 42 7.45 -39.29 -1.11
CA GLU A 42 7.71 -37.99 -0.47
C GLU A 42 6.74 -36.91 -0.96
N ARG A 43 6.54 -36.80 -2.29
CA ARG A 43 5.55 -35.88 -2.87
C ARG A 43 4.11 -36.22 -2.48
N ALA A 44 3.78 -37.50 -2.39
CA ALA A 44 2.45 -37.95 -1.96
C ALA A 44 2.19 -37.62 -0.48
N ARG A 45 3.22 -37.65 0.37
CA ARG A 45 3.11 -37.34 1.80
C ARG A 45 3.01 -35.83 2.08
N SER A 46 3.63 -34.99 1.26
CA SER A 46 3.58 -33.52 1.42
C SER A 46 2.33 -32.87 0.79
N ARG A 47 1.73 -33.52 -0.22
CA ARG A 47 0.48 -33.08 -0.85
C ARG A 47 -0.67 -32.79 0.14
N PRO A 48 -1.04 -33.69 1.08
CA PRO A 48 -2.16 -33.42 1.98
C PRO A 48 -1.88 -32.24 2.92
N ILE A 49 -0.63 -32.08 3.38
CA ILE A 49 -0.23 -30.94 4.22
C ILE A 49 -0.35 -29.63 3.43
N MET A 50 0.10 -29.63 2.17
CA MET A 50 -0.04 -28.47 1.29
C MET A 50 -1.52 -28.10 1.07
N TRP A 51 -2.39 -29.09 0.82
CA TRP A 51 -3.83 -28.86 0.69
C TRP A 51 -4.47 -28.36 1.99
N MET A 52 -4.03 -28.86 3.14
CA MET A 52 -4.47 -28.39 4.45
C MET A 52 -4.10 -26.92 4.66
N CYS A 53 -2.83 -26.54 4.44
CA CYS A 53 -2.39 -25.15 4.53
C CYS A 53 -3.13 -24.22 3.58
N ALA A 54 -3.30 -24.65 2.31
CA ALA A 54 -4.06 -23.87 1.32
C ALA A 54 -5.53 -23.68 1.76
N SER A 55 -6.15 -24.71 2.33
CA SER A 55 -7.51 -24.64 2.85
C SER A 55 -7.60 -23.66 4.02
N VAL A 56 -6.69 -23.77 5.00
CA VAL A 56 -6.63 -22.84 6.14
C VAL A 56 -6.45 -21.40 5.67
N MET A 57 -5.55 -21.16 4.72
CA MET A 57 -5.30 -19.83 4.18
C MET A 57 -6.54 -19.26 3.46
N LEU A 58 -7.26 -20.10 2.72
CA LEU A 58 -8.51 -19.73 2.06
C LEU A 58 -9.63 -19.43 3.07
N PHE A 59 -9.75 -20.21 4.14
CA PHE A 59 -10.70 -19.95 5.23
C PHE A 59 -10.40 -18.64 5.95
N VAL A 60 -9.13 -18.35 6.25
CA VAL A 60 -8.71 -17.09 6.87
C VAL A 60 -9.02 -15.91 5.94
N ALA A 61 -8.72 -16.02 4.65
CA ALA A 61 -9.05 -14.98 3.68
C ALA A 61 -10.56 -14.74 3.57
N ALA A 62 -11.36 -15.80 3.53
CA ALA A 62 -12.82 -15.70 3.51
C ALA A 62 -13.37 -15.06 4.80
N TYR A 63 -12.82 -15.45 5.96
CA TYR A 63 -13.19 -14.86 7.25
C TYR A 63 -12.86 -13.37 7.32
N LEU A 64 -11.65 -12.97 6.90
CA LEU A 64 -11.24 -11.56 6.84
C LEU A 64 -12.12 -10.75 5.88
N TRP A 65 -12.59 -11.36 4.79
CA TRP A 65 -13.49 -10.71 3.83
C TRP A 65 -14.89 -10.46 4.41
N VAL A 66 -15.40 -11.39 5.22
CA VAL A 66 -16.76 -11.34 5.78
C VAL A 66 -16.83 -10.47 7.05
N GLU A 67 -15.97 -10.72 8.03
CA GLU A 67 -16.03 -9.98 9.30
C GLU A 67 -15.33 -8.61 9.25
N GLN A 68 -14.41 -8.40 8.30
CA GLN A 68 -13.59 -7.18 8.17
C GLN A 68 -13.19 -6.61 9.54
N PRO A 69 -12.46 -7.38 10.36
CA PRO A 69 -12.27 -7.04 11.75
C PRO A 69 -11.53 -5.70 11.89
N GLU A 70 -11.95 -4.91 12.87
CA GLU A 70 -11.52 -3.51 13.05
C GLU A 70 -10.00 -3.35 13.27
N TRP A 71 -9.33 -4.41 13.75
CA TRP A 71 -7.87 -4.42 13.93
C TRP A 71 -7.09 -4.64 12.62
N VAL A 72 -7.72 -5.22 11.58
CA VAL A 72 -7.15 -5.35 10.22
C VAL A 72 -7.62 -4.20 9.34
N PHE A 73 -8.91 -3.88 9.42
CA PHE A 73 -9.57 -2.85 8.63
C PHE A 73 -10.14 -1.81 9.60
N PRO A 74 -9.31 -0.85 10.08
CA PRO A 74 -9.82 0.21 10.94
C PRO A 74 -10.99 0.90 10.22
N ALA A 75 -12.12 1.03 10.92
CA ALA A 75 -13.29 1.68 10.39
C ALA A 75 -12.90 3.04 9.81
N GLN A 76 -13.28 3.30 8.56
CA GLN A 76 -13.02 4.59 7.93
C GLN A 76 -13.63 5.66 8.83
N ALA A 77 -12.81 6.66 9.19
CA ALA A 77 -13.27 7.76 10.03
C ALA A 77 -14.58 8.30 9.45
N PRO A 78 -15.62 8.51 10.29
CA PRO A 78 -16.93 8.93 9.81
C PRO A 78 -16.77 10.17 8.94
N ALA A 79 -17.43 10.16 7.78
CA ALA A 79 -17.35 11.25 6.82
C ALA A 79 -17.61 12.57 7.54
N GLU A 80 -16.60 13.45 7.54
CA GLU A 80 -16.64 14.69 8.30
C GLU A 80 -17.89 15.49 7.94
N SER A 81 -18.65 15.91 8.96
CA SER A 81 -19.90 16.61 8.75
C SER A 81 -19.66 17.91 7.97
N MET A 82 -20.63 18.30 7.13
CA MET A 82 -20.54 19.53 6.34
C MET A 82 -20.24 20.77 7.20
N ALA A 83 -20.78 20.83 8.42
CA ALA A 83 -20.53 21.92 9.36
C ALA A 83 -19.05 22.00 9.80
N VAL A 84 -18.39 20.85 9.99
CA VAL A 84 -16.99 20.80 10.39
C VAL A 84 -16.08 21.19 9.22
N LYS A 85 -16.40 20.76 7.99
CA LYS A 85 -15.67 21.18 6.78
C LYS A 85 -15.75 22.69 6.57
N GLU A 86 -16.96 23.24 6.70
CA GLU A 86 -17.18 24.68 6.57
C GLU A 86 -16.44 25.47 7.66
N ALA A 87 -16.51 25.00 8.92
CA ALA A 87 -15.78 25.61 10.02
C ALA A 87 -14.26 25.59 9.78
N SER A 88 -13.73 24.48 9.24
CA SER A 88 -12.30 24.31 8.97
C SER A 88 -11.85 25.25 7.86
N LEU A 89 -12.68 25.40 6.82
CA LEU A 89 -12.47 26.35 5.75
C LEU A 89 -12.47 27.80 6.26
N ARG A 90 -13.40 28.17 7.15
CA ARG A 90 -13.44 29.52 7.76
C ARG A 90 -12.18 29.82 8.56
N ILE A 91 -11.69 28.86 9.35
CA ILE A 91 -10.44 29.04 10.09
C ILE A 91 -9.25 29.18 9.13
N GLY A 92 -9.18 28.34 8.09
CA GLY A 92 -8.12 28.44 7.08
C GLY A 92 -8.11 29.79 6.37
N MET A 93 -9.28 30.28 5.94
CA MET A 93 -9.44 31.60 5.33
C MET A 93 -9.07 32.73 6.30
N ALA A 94 -9.40 32.60 7.58
CA ALA A 94 -9.05 33.59 8.58
C ALA A 94 -7.54 33.69 8.83
N ASN A 95 -6.86 32.54 8.86
CA ASN A 95 -5.41 32.49 8.95
C ASN A 95 -4.76 33.14 7.71
N ALA A 96 -5.24 32.78 6.50
CA ALA A 96 -4.77 33.40 5.26
C ALA A 96 -4.95 34.93 5.26
N ALA A 97 -6.08 35.43 5.77
CA ALA A 97 -6.32 36.87 5.93
C ALA A 97 -5.29 37.54 6.86
N GLN A 98 -4.96 36.90 8.00
CA GLN A 98 -3.93 37.40 8.92
C GLN A 98 -2.55 37.48 8.25
N HIS A 99 -2.18 36.46 7.46
CA HIS A 99 -0.94 36.48 6.69
C HIS A 99 -0.87 37.61 5.67
N VAL A 100 -1.95 37.83 4.91
CA VAL A 100 -2.05 38.92 3.93
C VAL A 100 -1.92 40.28 4.63
N GLU A 101 -2.63 40.46 5.74
CA GLU A 101 -2.63 41.70 6.51
C GLU A 101 -1.25 41.99 7.11
N HIS A 102 -0.62 40.97 7.69
CA HIS A 102 0.72 41.09 8.23
C HIS A 102 1.78 41.38 7.16
N TYR A 103 1.64 40.78 5.96
CA TYR A 103 2.49 41.12 4.81
C TYR A 103 2.31 42.59 4.41
N ARG A 104 1.07 43.09 4.37
CA ARG A 104 0.76 44.50 4.08
C ARG A 104 1.41 45.43 5.09
N GLN A 105 1.27 45.15 6.37
CA GLN A 105 1.85 45.95 7.45
C GLN A 105 3.39 46.02 7.36
N ARG A 106 4.05 44.92 6.97
CA ARG A 106 5.52 44.87 6.86
C ARG A 106 6.05 45.55 5.60
N ASN A 107 5.36 45.40 4.46
CA ASN A 107 5.87 45.83 3.17
C ASN A 107 5.20 47.10 2.63
N GLY A 108 4.17 47.61 3.30
CA GLY A 108 3.36 48.76 2.84
C GLY A 108 2.53 48.48 1.59
N ARG A 109 2.42 47.21 1.15
CA ARG A 109 1.66 46.81 -0.05
C ARG A 109 1.07 45.42 0.10
N LEU A 110 -0.03 45.16 -0.62
CA LEU A 110 -0.61 43.84 -0.68
C LEU A 110 0.29 42.84 -1.42
N PRO A 111 0.25 41.54 -1.03
CA PRO A 111 0.94 40.49 -1.76
C PRO A 111 0.27 40.27 -3.11
N ALA A 112 1.04 39.88 -4.13
CA ALA A 112 0.52 39.47 -5.42
C ALA A 112 -0.17 38.09 -5.34
N THR A 113 0.28 37.24 -4.42
CA THR A 113 -0.21 35.87 -4.23
C THR A 113 -0.22 35.49 -2.74
N LEU A 114 -1.06 34.52 -2.35
CA LEU A 114 -1.05 34.00 -0.96
C LEU A 114 0.30 33.43 -0.54
N ALA A 115 0.99 32.75 -1.45
CA ALA A 115 2.30 32.18 -1.19
C ALA A 115 3.33 33.25 -0.78
N GLN A 116 3.23 34.46 -1.36
CA GLN A 116 4.10 35.57 -0.99
C GLN A 116 3.85 36.07 0.44
N ALA A 117 2.62 35.95 0.95
CA ALA A 117 2.28 36.24 2.34
C ALA A 117 2.61 35.09 3.30
N GLY A 118 3.10 33.95 2.80
CA GLY A 118 3.37 32.74 3.57
C GLY A 118 2.12 31.92 3.89
N ALA A 119 1.00 32.16 3.21
CA ALA A 119 -0.22 31.37 3.33
C ALA A 119 -0.32 30.31 2.23
N GLN A 120 -0.93 29.16 2.54
CA GLN A 120 -1.19 28.11 1.55
C GLN A 120 -2.43 28.44 0.71
N SER A 121 -2.36 28.19 -0.60
CA SER A 121 -3.41 28.54 -1.57
C SER A 121 -4.37 27.39 -1.91
N GLY A 122 -4.34 26.28 -1.18
CA GLY A 122 -4.99 25.01 -1.60
C GLY A 122 -6.45 25.16 -1.98
N GLU A 123 -7.33 25.34 -0.99
CA GLU A 123 -8.77 25.52 -1.18
C GLU A 123 -9.20 26.99 -1.15
N ILE A 124 -8.23 27.91 -1.12
CA ILE A 124 -8.45 29.35 -0.89
C ILE A 124 -7.85 30.14 -2.06
N GLY A 125 -8.73 30.71 -2.88
CA GLY A 125 -8.37 31.70 -3.88
C GLY A 125 -8.18 33.08 -3.26
N TYR A 126 -7.29 33.87 -3.85
CA TYR A 126 -6.99 35.24 -3.43
C TYR A 126 -7.05 36.19 -4.62
N GLU A 127 -7.64 37.36 -4.38
CA GLU A 127 -7.77 38.44 -5.32
C GLU A 127 -7.50 39.77 -4.61
N ALA A 128 -6.53 40.54 -5.11
CA ALA A 128 -6.27 41.89 -4.63
C ALA A 128 -7.25 42.86 -5.29
N LEU A 129 -8.01 43.60 -4.47
CA LEU A 129 -8.97 44.60 -4.89
C LEU A 129 -8.37 45.99 -4.68
N GLY A 130 -7.46 46.38 -5.58
CA GLY A 130 -6.76 47.66 -5.52
C GLY A 130 -5.58 47.68 -4.55
N ALA A 131 -5.30 48.84 -3.97
CA ALA A 131 -4.11 49.05 -3.13
C ALA A 131 -4.25 48.50 -1.70
N GLU A 132 -5.46 48.53 -1.15
CA GLU A 132 -5.71 48.16 0.26
C GLU A 132 -6.77 47.08 0.44
N GLY A 133 -7.60 46.83 -0.57
CA GLY A 133 -8.66 45.84 -0.52
C GLY A 133 -8.18 44.47 -0.97
N TRP A 134 -8.73 43.41 -0.38
CA TRP A 134 -8.51 42.04 -0.83
C TRP A 134 -9.76 41.19 -0.61
N LYS A 135 -9.83 40.09 -1.36
CA LYS A 135 -10.89 39.11 -1.30
C LYS A 135 -10.29 37.71 -1.30
N LEU A 136 -10.78 36.89 -0.38
CA LEU A 136 -10.48 35.47 -0.28
C LEU A 136 -11.74 34.68 -0.62
N VAL A 137 -11.60 33.65 -1.45
CA VAL A 137 -12.69 32.75 -1.83
C VAL A 137 -12.28 31.34 -1.49
N GLY A 138 -12.90 30.76 -0.47
CA GLY A 138 -12.71 29.37 -0.08
C GLY A 138 -13.72 28.46 -0.76
N SER A 139 -13.30 27.27 -1.21
CA SER A 139 -14.21 26.24 -1.71
C SER A 139 -13.80 24.85 -1.25
N ASN A 140 -14.70 24.16 -0.54
CA ASN A 140 -14.54 22.76 -0.15
C ASN A 140 -15.84 21.99 -0.48
N GLY A 141 -15.82 21.24 -1.58
CA GLY A 141 -17.02 20.57 -2.11
C GLY A 141 -18.12 21.59 -2.48
N PRO A 142 -19.36 21.44 -1.98
CA PRO A 142 -20.46 22.38 -2.25
C PRO A 142 -20.38 23.65 -1.39
N ALA A 143 -19.54 23.70 -0.35
CA ALA A 143 -19.40 24.88 0.50
C ALA A 143 -18.47 25.90 -0.18
N ARG A 144 -19.01 27.08 -0.47
CA ARG A 144 -18.24 28.22 -1.01
C ARG A 144 -18.40 29.42 -0.08
N LEU A 145 -17.28 29.93 0.39
CA LEU A 145 -17.22 31.06 1.31
C LEU A 145 -16.42 32.18 0.69
N THR A 146 -16.82 33.42 0.98
CA THR A 146 -16.10 34.61 0.55
C THR A 146 -15.84 35.47 1.77
N LEU A 147 -14.58 35.88 1.94
CA LEU A 147 -14.15 36.83 2.95
C LEU A 147 -13.54 38.03 2.25
N THR A 148 -13.89 39.23 2.70
CA THR A 148 -13.35 40.48 2.16
C THR A 148 -12.65 41.27 3.26
N SER A 149 -11.72 42.15 2.88
CA SER A 149 -11.01 43.02 3.82
C SER A 149 -11.94 43.98 4.61
N ALA A 150 -13.16 44.22 4.12
CA ALA A 150 -14.15 45.07 4.79
C ALA A 150 -14.93 44.32 5.89
N GLU A 151 -14.90 43.00 5.90
CA GLU A 151 -15.67 42.20 6.84
C GLU A 151 -14.86 41.90 8.12
N PRO A 152 -15.39 42.16 9.33
CA PRO A 152 -14.72 41.83 10.57
C PRO A 152 -14.50 40.31 10.71
N LEU A 153 -13.26 39.91 10.97
CA LEU A 153 -12.87 38.50 11.05
C LEU A 153 -13.67 37.71 12.10
N ALA A 154 -13.95 38.33 13.25
CA ALA A 154 -14.75 37.72 14.32
C ALA A 154 -16.18 37.38 13.86
N LYS A 155 -16.78 38.22 13.00
CA LYS A 155 -18.11 37.98 12.44
C LYS A 155 -18.10 36.84 11.44
N PHE A 156 -17.07 36.76 10.61
CA PHE A 156 -16.89 35.67 9.65
C PHE A 156 -16.64 34.32 10.32
N LEU A 157 -15.89 34.31 11.42
CA LEU A 157 -15.59 33.08 12.17
C LEU A 157 -16.81 32.56 12.93
N GLY A 158 -17.67 33.42 13.47
CA GLY A 158 -18.90 33.01 14.16
C GLY A 158 -18.67 31.87 15.16
N ASN A 159 -19.48 30.80 15.05
CA ASN A 159 -19.38 29.61 15.92
C ASN A 159 -18.42 28.52 15.40
N SER A 160 -17.56 28.83 14.41
CA SER A 160 -16.72 27.82 13.75
C SER A 160 -15.71 27.16 14.70
N PHE A 161 -15.19 27.92 15.68
CA PHE A 161 -14.31 27.36 16.71
C PHE A 161 -15.01 26.37 17.62
N GLU A 162 -16.27 26.61 17.97
CA GLU A 162 -17.06 25.71 18.82
C GLU A 162 -17.38 24.40 18.10
N ILE A 163 -17.63 24.46 16.80
CA ILE A 163 -17.89 23.27 15.97
C ILE A 163 -16.64 22.38 15.88
N ILE A 164 -15.46 22.98 15.74
CA ILE A 164 -14.20 22.24 15.64
C ILE A 164 -13.72 21.73 17.00
N SER A 165 -13.92 22.46 18.09
CA SER A 165 -13.50 21.98 19.42
C SER A 165 -14.28 20.73 19.84
N ARG A 166 -15.55 20.59 19.44
CA ARG A 166 -16.37 19.38 19.63
C ARG A 166 -15.97 18.18 18.78
N ARG A 167 -15.04 18.34 17.81
CA ARG A 167 -14.50 17.23 17.02
C ARG A 167 -13.51 16.36 17.82
N GLY A 168 -12.78 16.99 18.75
CA GLY A 168 -11.69 16.35 19.50
C GLY A 168 -12.11 15.71 20.84
N SER A 169 -13.39 15.83 21.21
CA SER A 169 -14.00 15.22 22.40
C SER A 169 -14.78 13.97 22.04
#